data_AF-A0A4U0WQJ0-F1
#
_entry.id   AF-A0A4U0WQJ0-F1
#
_cell.length_a   1.000
_cell.length_b   1.000
_cell.length_c   1.000
_cell.angle_alpha   90.00
_cell.angle_beta   90.00
_cell.angle_gamma   90.00
#
_symmetry.space_group_name_H-M   'P 1'
#
loop_
_entity.id
_entity.type
_entity.pdbx_description
1 polymer ?
#
loop_
_entity_poly.entity_id
_entity_poly.type
_entity_poly.pdbx_seq_one_letter_code
_entity_poly.pdbx_strand_id
1 'polypeptide(L)'
;MGPLRLRIDGRTFRDDRNREVTLHGINVAADAKFPARPDQPSHVAEDFFEGDKVSFVGRPFSVGEAHVHFSRLKRWGYNAIRYVFTWEAIEAAGPGKYDEEWIQHTISLLRLAKDYGFHIFMDPHQDVWSRFTGGSGAPMWTIYACGLNPRAFDVTEAALVQNTYPEPQNFPKMIWATNYTRLACQVIFTCFFAGKDFAPKAIIDGKNIQDYLQDHYTNACKHLAKRIHEAGDLEGDVVIGWESMNEPNRGLIGWPDISRIPSEQKLQKGTSPTAWQAILTGSGRS
;
A
#
# COMPACT_ATOMS: atom_id res chain seq x y z
N MET A 1 -23.80 16.67 8.31
CA MET A 1 -22.43 17.08 7.91
C MET A 1 -22.28 18.55 8.24
N GLY A 2 -21.24 18.91 8.99
CA GLY A 2 -20.83 20.31 9.12
C GLY A 2 -20.26 20.83 7.79
N PRO A 3 -20.04 22.15 7.66
CA PRO A 3 -19.38 22.71 6.48
C PRO A 3 -17.95 22.17 6.35
N LEU A 4 -17.54 21.82 5.12
CA LEU A 4 -16.17 21.41 4.83
C LEU A 4 -15.20 22.56 5.11
N ARG A 5 -14.08 22.26 5.77
CA ARG A 5 -12.98 23.22 6.01
C ARG A 5 -12.33 23.69 4.71
N LEU A 6 -12.32 22.84 3.68
CA LEU A 6 -11.88 23.18 2.32
C LEU A 6 -12.93 22.74 1.30
N ARG A 7 -13.24 23.64 0.37
CA ARG A 7 -14.09 23.37 -0.80
C ARG A 7 -13.29 23.50 -2.09
N ILE A 8 -13.68 22.74 -3.11
CA ILE A 8 -13.14 22.85 -4.46
C ILE A 8 -13.86 23.99 -5.19
N ASP A 9 -13.09 24.90 -5.79
CA ASP A 9 -13.57 26.02 -6.61
C ASP A 9 -12.81 26.05 -7.93
N GLY A 10 -13.37 25.36 -8.93
CA GLY A 10 -12.73 25.11 -10.21
C GLY A 10 -11.39 24.37 -10.04
N ARG A 11 -10.28 25.11 -10.11
CA ARG A 11 -8.91 24.59 -9.99
C ARG A 11 -8.24 24.91 -8.65
N THR A 12 -8.95 25.58 -7.74
CA THR A 12 -8.39 26.07 -6.47
C THR A 12 -9.11 25.45 -5.27
N PHE A 13 -8.44 25.41 -4.12
CA PHE A 13 -9.07 25.13 -2.84
C PHE A 13 -9.41 26.45 -2.14
N ARG A 14 -10.61 26.53 -1.56
CA ARG A 14 -11.08 27.69 -0.81
C ARG A 14 -11.47 27.29 0.60
N ASP A 15 -11.18 28.11 1.59
CA ASP A 15 -11.65 27.91 2.96
C ASP A 15 -13.01 28.58 3.23
N ASP A 16 -13.46 28.50 4.48
CA ASP A 16 -14.69 29.09 4.99
C ASP A 16 -14.76 30.62 4.87
N ARG A 17 -13.61 31.29 4.71
CA ARG A 17 -13.48 32.74 4.50
C ARG A 17 -13.23 33.09 3.04
N ASN A 18 -13.43 32.15 2.12
CA ASN A 18 -13.23 32.31 0.69
C ASN A 18 -11.78 32.65 0.28
N ARG A 19 -10.80 32.39 1.15
CA ARG A 19 -9.38 32.56 0.83
C ARG A 19 -8.92 31.38 0.00
N GLU A 20 -8.07 31.64 -0.98
CA GLU A 20 -7.40 30.57 -1.71
C GLU A 20 -6.37 29.88 -0.80
N VAL A 21 -6.37 28.55 -0.77
CA VAL A 21 -5.50 27.75 0.08
C VAL A 21 -4.52 26.95 -0.78
N THR A 22 -3.24 27.25 -0.62
CA THR A 22 -2.15 26.44 -1.17
C THR A 22 -1.79 25.34 -0.19
N LEU A 23 -1.88 24.09 -0.62
CA LEU A 23 -1.44 22.92 0.16
C LEU A 23 0.04 22.67 -0.10
N HIS A 24 0.87 22.84 0.93
CA HIS A 24 2.28 22.50 0.92
C HIS A 24 2.53 21.48 2.02
N GLY A 25 2.91 20.26 1.63
CA GLY A 25 2.91 19.13 2.54
C GLY A 25 3.99 18.10 2.27
N ILE A 26 3.92 17.02 3.05
CA ILE A 26 4.86 15.90 3.00
C ILE A 26 4.12 14.57 3.20
N ASN A 27 4.70 13.48 2.73
CA ASN A 27 4.25 12.12 3.03
C ASN A 27 4.62 11.75 4.48
N VAL A 28 3.67 11.22 5.24
CA VAL A 28 3.88 10.76 6.62
C VAL A 28 3.27 9.36 6.78
N ALA A 29 4.05 8.31 6.99
CA ALA A 29 5.49 8.23 6.80
C ALA A 29 5.86 6.86 6.21
N ALA A 30 7.06 6.73 5.64
CA ALA A 30 7.53 5.48 5.05
C ALA A 30 7.55 4.32 6.08
N ASP A 31 7.73 4.60 7.36
CA ASP A 31 7.69 3.58 8.42
C ASP A 31 6.33 2.91 8.57
N ALA A 32 5.24 3.52 8.07
CA ALA A 32 3.91 2.91 8.04
C ALA A 32 3.79 1.73 7.04
N LYS A 33 4.82 1.50 6.23
CA LYS A 33 4.87 0.41 5.25
C LYS A 33 5.17 -0.95 5.85
N PHE A 34 5.67 -1.00 7.09
CA PHE A 34 6.08 -2.23 7.78
C PHE A 34 5.45 -2.34 9.17
N PRO A 35 5.18 -3.55 9.67
CA PRO A 35 4.55 -3.73 10.97
C PRO A 35 5.44 -3.18 12.10
N ALA A 36 4.79 -2.76 13.19
CA ALA A 36 5.49 -2.34 14.41
C ALA A 36 5.81 -3.53 15.32
N ARG A 37 4.97 -4.57 15.30
CA ARG A 37 5.14 -5.76 16.13
C ARG A 37 4.84 -7.04 15.31
N PRO A 38 5.78 -7.99 15.25
CA PRO A 38 7.20 -7.80 15.55
C PRO A 38 7.78 -6.65 14.69
N ASP A 39 8.88 -6.03 15.13
CA ASP A 39 9.59 -5.08 14.29
C ASP A 39 10.22 -5.85 13.12
N GLN A 40 9.62 -5.73 11.94
CA GLN A 40 9.98 -6.52 10.76
C GLN A 40 10.52 -5.61 9.64
N PRO A 41 11.75 -5.09 9.77
CA PRO A 41 12.38 -4.36 8.69
C PRO A 41 12.70 -5.30 7.50
N SER A 42 13.01 -4.71 6.35
CA SER A 42 13.20 -5.44 5.08
C SER A 42 14.35 -6.47 5.05
N HIS A 43 15.18 -6.56 6.08
CA HIS A 43 16.36 -7.42 6.13
C HIS A 43 16.29 -8.52 7.20
N VAL A 44 15.25 -8.55 8.03
CA VAL A 44 15.07 -9.56 9.08
C VAL A 44 14.22 -10.70 8.52
N ALA A 45 14.74 -11.93 8.55
CA ALA A 45 14.09 -13.10 7.97
C ALA A 45 13.20 -13.84 8.97
N GLU A 46 13.57 -13.81 10.25
CA GLU A 46 12.81 -14.40 11.35
C GLU A 46 11.34 -13.98 11.29
N ASP A 47 10.45 -14.97 11.36
CA ASP A 47 8.99 -14.82 11.34
C ASP A 47 8.42 -13.99 10.17
N PHE A 48 9.21 -13.72 9.12
CA PHE A 48 8.80 -12.85 8.01
C PHE A 48 7.48 -13.31 7.38
N PHE A 49 7.30 -14.63 7.25
CA PHE A 49 6.12 -15.28 6.68
C PHE A 49 4.94 -15.47 7.65
N GLU A 50 5.04 -15.04 8.90
CA GLU A 50 3.93 -15.02 9.86
C GLU A 50 3.07 -13.75 9.69
N GLY A 51 2.68 -13.46 8.43
CA GLY A 51 2.05 -12.20 8.03
C GLY A 51 0.66 -11.94 8.57
N ASP A 52 0.00 -12.96 9.12
CA ASP A 52 -1.30 -12.87 9.79
C ASP A 52 -1.18 -12.60 11.30
N LYS A 53 0.06 -12.56 11.84
CA LYS A 53 0.37 -12.33 13.27
C LYS A 53 1.16 -11.04 13.50
N VAL A 54 0.92 -10.04 12.66
CA VAL A 54 1.57 -8.73 12.76
C VAL A 54 0.60 -7.66 13.25
N SER A 55 1.14 -6.61 13.86
CA SER A 55 0.39 -5.41 14.24
C SER A 55 1.11 -4.17 13.75
N PHE A 56 0.33 -3.26 13.17
CA PHE A 56 0.80 -1.94 12.74
C PHE A 56 0.55 -0.86 13.80
N VAL A 57 -0.03 -1.21 14.96
CA VAL A 57 -0.30 -0.27 16.05
C VAL A 57 1.00 0.36 16.54
N GLY A 58 1.09 1.69 16.43
CA GLY A 58 2.31 2.45 16.66
C GLY A 58 3.00 2.94 15.38
N ARG A 59 2.45 2.64 14.20
CA ARG A 59 2.85 3.25 12.92
C ARG A 59 1.89 4.38 12.52
N PRO A 60 2.37 5.46 11.87
CA PRO A 60 3.77 5.73 11.48
C PRO A 60 4.71 6.00 12.66
N PHE A 61 4.17 6.39 13.81
CA PHE A 61 4.90 6.60 15.08
C PHE A 61 3.92 6.54 16.24
N SER A 62 4.42 6.44 17.47
CA SER A 62 3.54 6.38 18.65
C SER A 62 2.78 7.70 18.87
N VAL A 63 1.63 7.63 19.56
CA VAL A 63 0.84 8.83 19.91
C VAL A 63 1.68 9.81 20.76
N GLY A 64 2.57 9.29 21.62
CA GLY A 64 3.46 10.11 22.45
C GLY A 64 4.50 10.90 21.64
N GLU A 65 4.95 10.38 20.50
CA GLU A 65 5.93 11.03 19.63
C GLU A 65 5.28 12.01 18.63
N ALA A 66 3.96 11.90 18.42
CA ALA A 66 3.24 12.67 17.42
C ALA A 66 3.43 14.18 17.57
N HIS A 67 3.41 14.71 18.80
CA HIS A 67 3.65 16.14 19.06
C HIS A 67 5.03 16.61 18.58
N VAL A 68 6.06 15.77 18.72
CA VAL A 68 7.42 16.10 18.27
C VAL A 68 7.46 16.18 16.74
N HIS A 69 6.86 15.21 16.05
CA HIS A 69 6.82 15.19 14.58
C HIS A 69 5.98 16.34 14.02
N PHE A 70 4.74 16.50 14.49
CA PHE A 70 3.82 17.53 14.01
C PHE A 70 4.31 18.95 14.30
N SER A 71 4.92 19.21 15.46
CA SER A 71 5.51 20.51 15.75
C SER A 71 6.69 20.85 14.82
N ARG A 72 7.53 19.88 14.46
CA ARG A 72 8.61 20.06 13.47
C ARG A 72 8.05 20.41 12.10
N LEU A 73 7.07 19.63 11.63
CA LEU A 73 6.43 19.87 10.33
C LEU A 73 5.79 21.27 10.25
N LYS A 74 5.12 21.71 11.33
CA LYS A 74 4.58 23.08 11.39
C LYS A 74 5.66 24.15 11.37
N ARG A 75 6.77 23.96 12.09
CA ARG A 75 7.91 24.89 12.10
C ARG A 75 8.58 25.01 10.72
N TRP A 76 8.52 23.96 9.90
CA TRP A 76 8.99 23.98 8.51
C TRP A 76 7.98 24.61 7.53
N GLY A 77 6.81 25.04 8.01
CA GLY A 77 5.81 25.71 7.19
C GLY A 77 4.85 24.77 6.45
N TYR A 78 4.90 23.45 6.70
CA TYR A 78 3.94 22.53 6.11
C TYR A 78 2.54 22.72 6.70
N ASN A 79 1.52 22.61 5.85
CA ASN A 79 0.11 22.68 6.22
C ASN A 79 -0.70 21.46 5.74
N ALA A 80 -0.09 20.56 4.97
CA ALA A 80 -0.72 19.35 4.47
C ALA A 80 0.12 18.11 4.74
N ILE A 81 -0.54 16.96 4.90
CA ILE A 81 0.09 15.65 5.07
C ILE A 81 -0.61 14.66 4.13
N ARG A 82 0.18 13.88 3.40
CA ARG A 82 -0.28 12.65 2.76
C ARG A 82 -0.03 11.51 3.73
N TYR A 83 -1.08 11.05 4.40
CA TYR A 83 -1.02 10.07 5.47
C TYR A 83 -1.02 8.67 4.88
N VAL A 84 0.16 8.03 4.93
CA VAL A 84 0.43 6.71 4.37
C VAL A 84 -0.14 5.65 5.31
N PHE A 85 -0.97 4.76 4.78
CA PHE A 85 -1.34 3.50 5.43
C PHE A 85 -1.35 2.37 4.41
N THR A 86 -1.21 1.13 4.86
CA THR A 86 -1.25 -0.05 3.98
C THR A 86 -2.56 -0.81 4.17
N TRP A 87 -2.98 -1.54 3.16
CA TRP A 87 -4.11 -2.48 3.29
C TRP A 87 -3.80 -3.56 4.34
N GLU A 88 -2.53 -4.00 4.42
CA GLU A 88 -2.04 -4.91 5.45
C GLU A 88 -2.28 -4.38 6.86
N ALA A 89 -2.08 -3.08 7.12
CA ALA A 89 -2.34 -2.49 8.42
C ALA A 89 -3.81 -2.59 8.86
N ILE A 90 -4.74 -2.69 7.89
CA ILE A 90 -6.17 -2.83 8.17
C ILE A 90 -6.57 -4.31 8.28
N GLU A 91 -6.08 -5.18 7.40
CA GLU A 91 -6.66 -6.51 7.16
C GLU A 91 -5.60 -7.63 7.11
N ALA A 92 -4.52 -7.53 7.91
CA ALA A 92 -3.45 -8.54 7.98
C ALA A 92 -3.95 -9.93 8.39
N ALA A 93 -4.84 -10.01 9.39
CA ALA A 93 -5.30 -11.26 10.00
C ALA A 93 -6.16 -12.15 9.07
N GLY A 94 -6.53 -11.64 7.89
CA GLY A 94 -7.30 -12.35 6.88
C GLY A 94 -8.50 -11.56 6.35
N PRO A 95 -9.14 -12.06 5.29
CA PRO A 95 -10.28 -11.42 4.64
C PRO A 95 -11.42 -11.19 5.64
N GLY A 96 -11.92 -9.96 5.69
CA GLY A 96 -12.99 -9.46 6.56
C GLY A 96 -12.58 -9.19 8.01
N LYS A 97 -11.30 -9.36 8.38
CA LYS A 97 -10.83 -9.20 9.77
C LYS A 97 -10.05 -7.90 9.93
N TYR A 98 -10.75 -6.84 10.34
CA TYR A 98 -10.18 -5.50 10.46
C TYR A 98 -9.49 -5.27 11.81
N ASP A 99 -8.30 -4.67 11.79
CA ASP A 99 -7.54 -4.29 12.99
C ASP A 99 -8.11 -2.99 13.60
N GLU A 100 -8.99 -3.16 14.57
CA GLU A 100 -9.64 -2.05 15.27
C GLU A 100 -8.71 -1.26 16.18
N GLU A 101 -7.68 -1.91 16.73
CA GLU A 101 -6.70 -1.25 17.57
C GLU A 101 -5.86 -0.28 16.73
N TRP A 102 -5.44 -0.71 15.54
CA TRP A 102 -4.73 0.15 14.60
C TRP A 102 -5.61 1.32 14.13
N ILE A 103 -6.88 1.09 13.83
CA ILE A 103 -7.81 2.16 13.45
C ILE A 103 -7.94 3.22 14.57
N GLN A 104 -8.06 2.79 15.83
CA GLN A 104 -8.11 3.74 16.97
C GLN A 104 -6.79 4.51 17.14
N HIS A 105 -5.66 3.85 16.90
CA HIS A 105 -4.35 4.51 16.87
C HIS A 105 -4.30 5.61 15.81
N THR A 106 -4.72 5.31 14.56
CA THR A 106 -4.77 6.28 13.47
C THR A 106 -5.70 7.46 13.80
N ILE A 107 -6.90 7.20 14.32
CA ILE A 107 -7.85 8.27 14.74
C ILE A 107 -7.20 9.20 15.78
N SER A 108 -6.46 8.64 16.74
CA SER A 108 -5.74 9.42 17.75
C SER A 108 -4.68 10.33 17.12
N LEU A 109 -3.93 9.83 16.14
CA LEU A 109 -2.96 10.64 15.40
C LEU A 109 -3.61 11.73 14.55
N LEU A 110 -4.75 11.43 13.90
CA LEU A 110 -5.49 12.42 13.10
C LEU A 110 -6.03 13.56 13.97
N ARG A 111 -6.52 13.26 15.19
CA ARG A 111 -6.93 14.27 16.16
C ARG A 111 -5.76 15.15 16.60
N LEU A 112 -4.60 14.56 16.88
CA LEU A 112 -3.42 15.37 17.20
C LEU A 112 -3.01 16.24 16.00
N ALA A 113 -3.03 15.70 14.78
CA ALA A 113 -2.72 16.49 13.58
C ALA A 113 -3.70 17.66 13.36
N LYS A 114 -4.97 17.47 13.75
CA LYS A 114 -6.00 18.52 13.74
C LYS A 114 -5.62 19.69 14.64
N ASP A 115 -5.09 19.43 15.83
CA ASP A 115 -4.66 20.48 16.78
C ASP A 115 -3.51 21.33 16.23
N TYR A 116 -2.68 20.76 15.35
CA TYR A 116 -1.65 21.49 14.61
C TYR A 116 -2.19 22.18 13.34
N GLY A 117 -3.45 22.00 13.01
CA GLY A 117 -4.12 22.62 11.87
C GLY A 117 -3.69 22.07 10.52
N PHE A 118 -3.27 20.81 10.44
CA PHE A 118 -2.97 20.16 9.16
C PHE A 118 -4.24 19.90 8.34
N HIS A 119 -4.04 19.69 7.04
CA HIS A 119 -5.00 19.03 6.16
C HIS A 119 -4.41 17.67 5.73
N ILE A 120 -5.21 16.63 5.72
CA ILE A 120 -4.76 15.25 5.52
C ILE A 120 -5.47 14.61 4.33
N PHE A 121 -4.67 14.08 3.41
CA PHE A 121 -5.12 13.09 2.43
C PHE A 121 -4.77 11.70 2.94
N MET A 122 -5.76 10.81 2.99
CA MET A 122 -5.56 9.42 3.34
C MET A 122 -5.07 8.65 2.11
N ASP A 123 -3.90 8.02 2.21
CA ASP A 123 -3.23 7.32 1.10
C ASP A 123 -3.14 5.80 1.40
N PRO A 124 -4.00 4.98 0.77
CA PRO A 124 -3.86 3.53 0.78
C PRO A 124 -2.69 3.12 -0.11
N HIS A 125 -1.53 3.06 0.53
CA HIS A 125 -0.22 2.95 -0.09
C HIS A 125 0.14 1.50 -0.42
N GLN A 126 0.83 1.34 -1.53
CA GLN A 126 1.51 0.11 -1.91
C GLN A 126 2.74 0.45 -2.74
N ASP A 127 3.76 -0.38 -2.63
CA ASP A 127 4.83 -0.50 -3.62
C ASP A 127 4.93 -1.96 -4.00
N VAL A 128 4.96 -2.26 -5.30
CA VAL A 128 5.08 -3.62 -5.83
C VAL A 128 4.15 -4.61 -5.11
N TRP A 129 2.90 -4.19 -4.86
CA TRP A 129 1.82 -4.91 -4.20
C TRP A 129 1.97 -5.15 -2.69
N SER A 130 3.05 -5.79 -2.23
CA SER A 130 3.16 -6.30 -0.86
C SER A 130 4.62 -6.40 -0.40
N ARG A 131 4.86 -6.43 0.92
CA ARG A 131 6.21 -6.69 1.47
C ARG A 131 6.74 -8.06 1.06
N PHE A 132 5.85 -9.01 0.85
CA PHE A 132 6.16 -10.36 0.37
C PHE A 132 6.51 -10.44 -1.12
N THR A 133 6.32 -9.34 -1.85
CA THR A 133 6.75 -9.16 -3.25
C THR A 133 7.84 -8.10 -3.36
N GLY A 134 8.47 -7.74 -2.23
CA GLY A 134 9.65 -6.87 -2.16
C GLY A 134 9.34 -5.38 -1.95
N GLY A 135 8.11 -5.03 -1.59
CA GLY A 135 7.69 -3.64 -1.32
C GLY A 135 6.81 -3.51 -0.09
N SER A 136 5.56 -3.06 -0.26
CA SER A 136 4.59 -2.85 0.83
C SER A 136 3.16 -2.76 0.29
N GLY A 137 2.14 -2.89 1.15
CA GLY A 137 0.75 -2.57 0.77
C GLY A 137 -0.26 -3.63 1.18
N ALA A 138 -0.45 -4.65 0.34
CA ALA A 138 -1.46 -5.67 0.51
C ALA A 138 -1.02 -6.78 1.49
N PRO A 139 -1.96 -7.33 2.27
CA PRO A 139 -1.68 -8.43 3.21
C PRO A 139 -1.34 -9.74 2.49
N MET A 140 -0.60 -10.61 3.18
CA MET A 140 -0.08 -11.88 2.63
C MET A 140 -1.15 -12.77 2.00
N TRP A 141 -2.36 -12.79 2.58
CA TRP A 141 -3.45 -13.64 2.09
C TRP A 141 -3.86 -13.31 0.65
N THR A 142 -3.62 -12.09 0.17
CA THR A 142 -3.91 -11.70 -1.23
C THR A 142 -3.02 -12.42 -2.24
N ILE A 143 -1.80 -12.77 -1.83
CA ILE A 143 -0.84 -13.52 -2.65
C ILE A 143 -1.31 -14.97 -2.78
N TYR A 144 -1.72 -15.57 -1.66
CA TYR A 144 -2.30 -16.91 -1.66
C TYR A 144 -3.63 -16.97 -2.44
N ALA A 145 -4.47 -15.93 -2.35
CA ALA A 145 -5.69 -15.82 -3.15
C ALA A 145 -5.39 -15.84 -4.66
N CYS A 146 -4.25 -15.27 -5.09
CA CYS A 146 -3.80 -15.34 -6.48
C CYS A 146 -3.14 -16.68 -6.86
N GLY A 147 -3.14 -17.68 -5.97
CA GLY A 147 -2.54 -18.99 -6.21
C GLY A 147 -1.01 -19.00 -6.16
N LEU A 148 -0.39 -17.97 -5.59
CA LEU A 148 1.06 -17.84 -5.50
C LEU A 148 1.58 -18.26 -4.13
N ASN A 149 2.79 -18.83 -4.09
CA ASN A 149 3.48 -19.20 -2.85
C ASN A 149 4.68 -18.28 -2.61
N PRO A 150 4.60 -17.31 -1.66
CA PRO A 150 5.67 -16.34 -1.45
C PRO A 150 6.97 -16.99 -0.93
N ARG A 151 6.92 -18.19 -0.35
CA ARG A 151 8.12 -18.94 0.08
C ARG A 151 8.94 -19.50 -1.09
N ALA A 152 8.38 -19.54 -2.30
CA ALA A 152 9.07 -20.03 -3.49
C ALA A 152 9.62 -18.89 -4.36
N PHE A 153 9.43 -17.62 -3.99
CA PHE A 153 9.74 -16.49 -4.87
C PHE A 153 11.22 -16.30 -5.13
N ASP A 154 12.12 -16.64 -4.20
CA ASP A 154 13.56 -16.58 -4.45
C ASP A 154 13.96 -17.61 -5.51
N VAL A 155 13.58 -18.88 -5.31
CA VAL A 155 13.99 -19.99 -6.18
C VAL A 155 13.40 -19.86 -7.59
N THR A 156 12.21 -19.28 -7.70
CA THR A 156 11.50 -19.10 -8.98
C THR A 156 11.74 -17.74 -9.63
N GLU A 157 12.52 -16.86 -8.98
CA GLU A 157 12.72 -15.46 -9.38
C GLU A 157 11.39 -14.65 -9.54
N ALA A 158 10.30 -15.13 -8.94
CA ALA A 158 8.97 -14.51 -9.05
C ALA A 158 8.88 -13.16 -8.34
N ALA A 159 9.74 -12.91 -7.34
CA ALA A 159 10.00 -11.60 -6.74
C ALA A 159 11.38 -11.61 -6.06
N LEU A 160 12.07 -10.48 -6.07
CA LEU A 160 13.25 -10.23 -5.26
C LEU A 160 12.85 -9.57 -3.95
N VAL A 161 13.05 -10.28 -2.85
CA VAL A 161 12.67 -9.83 -1.50
C VAL A 161 13.90 -9.88 -0.60
N GLN A 162 14.25 -8.75 0.01
CA GLN A 162 15.46 -8.66 0.83
C GLN A 162 15.42 -9.61 2.04
N ASN A 163 14.24 -9.79 2.66
CA ASN A 163 14.04 -10.69 3.81
C ASN A 163 14.38 -12.17 3.50
N THR A 164 14.31 -12.58 2.24
CA THR A 164 14.59 -13.95 1.80
C THR A 164 15.82 -14.02 0.89
N TYR A 165 16.52 -12.91 0.71
CA TYR A 165 17.70 -12.87 -0.15
C TYR A 165 18.86 -13.58 0.56
N PRO A 166 19.66 -14.44 -0.13
CA PRO A 166 20.70 -15.23 0.54
C PRO A 166 21.72 -14.41 1.35
N GLU A 167 22.01 -13.18 0.90
CA GLU A 167 22.87 -12.22 1.59
C GLU A 167 22.15 -10.87 1.73
N PRO A 168 21.24 -10.69 2.70
CA PRO A 168 20.37 -9.50 2.78
C PRO A 168 21.14 -8.17 2.84
N GLN A 169 22.35 -8.17 3.41
CA GLN A 169 23.27 -7.05 3.46
C GLN A 169 23.80 -6.61 2.08
N ASN A 170 23.85 -7.55 1.13
CA ASN A 170 24.28 -7.34 -0.25
C ASN A 170 23.10 -7.11 -1.21
N PHE A 171 21.87 -6.99 -0.69
CA PHE A 171 20.69 -6.76 -1.50
C PHE A 171 20.85 -5.48 -2.35
N PRO A 172 20.72 -5.55 -3.68
CA PRO A 172 21.06 -4.41 -4.53
C PRO A 172 20.15 -3.20 -4.28
N LYS A 173 20.76 -2.04 -4.00
CA LYS A 173 20.03 -0.78 -3.79
C LYS A 173 19.08 -0.47 -4.97
N MET A 174 17.87 0.01 -4.71
CA MET A 174 16.89 0.43 -5.74
C MET A 174 16.47 -0.69 -6.72
N ILE A 175 16.70 -1.97 -6.41
CA ILE A 175 16.25 -3.08 -7.27
C ILE A 175 14.76 -3.37 -7.13
N TRP A 176 14.14 -3.00 -6.01
CA TRP A 176 12.76 -3.34 -5.66
C TRP A 176 11.75 -3.05 -6.78
N ALA A 177 11.90 -1.93 -7.50
CA ALA A 177 10.96 -1.54 -8.56
C ALA A 177 11.02 -2.48 -9.79
N THR A 178 12.05 -3.32 -9.94
CA THR A 178 12.06 -4.38 -10.97
C THR A 178 11.10 -5.50 -10.64
N ASN A 179 10.57 -5.61 -9.41
CA ASN A 179 9.53 -6.58 -9.08
C ASN A 179 8.24 -6.34 -9.85
N TYR A 180 7.94 -5.09 -10.29
CA TYR A 180 6.79 -4.82 -11.17
C TYR A 180 6.80 -5.65 -12.45
N THR A 181 7.97 -6.11 -12.92
CA THR A 181 8.12 -6.88 -14.16
C THR A 181 8.36 -8.36 -13.92
N ARG A 182 8.19 -8.82 -12.67
CA ARG A 182 8.31 -10.24 -12.30
C ARG A 182 6.94 -10.87 -12.08
N LEU A 183 6.90 -12.20 -12.08
CA LEU A 183 5.66 -12.96 -12.11
C LEU A 183 4.69 -12.53 -11.02
N ALA A 184 5.15 -12.37 -9.77
CA ALA A 184 4.25 -12.14 -8.66
C ALA A 184 3.46 -10.83 -8.83
N CYS A 185 4.14 -9.70 -9.07
CA CYS A 185 3.44 -8.43 -9.29
C CYS A 185 2.61 -8.47 -10.58
N GLN A 186 3.17 -9.01 -11.67
CA GLN A 186 2.46 -9.08 -12.95
C GLN A 186 1.13 -9.82 -12.81
N VAL A 187 1.12 -10.99 -12.18
CA VAL A 187 -0.09 -11.80 -11.98
C VAL A 187 -1.04 -11.10 -11.04
N ILE A 188 -0.58 -10.64 -9.87
CA ILE A 188 -1.48 -10.11 -8.85
C ILE A 188 -2.19 -8.83 -9.33
N PHE A 189 -1.47 -7.89 -9.94
CA PHE A 189 -2.10 -6.69 -10.52
C PHE A 189 -3.08 -7.04 -11.66
N THR A 190 -2.77 -8.06 -12.46
CA THR A 190 -3.69 -8.54 -13.51
C THR A 190 -4.94 -9.15 -12.90
N CYS A 191 -4.81 -9.98 -11.86
CA CYS A 191 -5.95 -10.52 -11.13
C CYS A 191 -6.81 -9.41 -10.53
N PHE A 192 -6.18 -8.39 -9.94
CA PHE A 192 -6.88 -7.26 -9.32
C PHE A 192 -7.62 -6.39 -10.32
N PHE A 193 -7.06 -6.08 -11.50
CA PHE A 193 -7.67 -5.15 -12.45
C PHE A 193 -8.45 -5.82 -13.59
N ALA A 194 -8.10 -7.05 -13.98
CA ALA A 194 -8.67 -7.75 -15.13
C ALA A 194 -8.80 -9.28 -14.89
N GLY A 195 -8.99 -9.71 -13.65
CA GLY A 195 -9.11 -11.13 -13.30
C GLY A 195 -10.27 -11.84 -14.01
N LYS A 196 -11.33 -11.14 -14.42
CA LYS A 196 -12.43 -11.74 -15.20
C LYS A 196 -12.00 -12.15 -16.61
N ASP A 197 -11.06 -11.41 -17.20
CA ASP A 197 -10.58 -11.67 -18.56
C ASP A 197 -9.40 -12.66 -18.55
N PHE A 198 -8.45 -12.46 -17.65
CA PHE A 198 -7.21 -13.24 -17.59
C PHE A 198 -7.32 -14.51 -16.74
N ALA A 199 -8.21 -14.53 -15.75
CA ALA A 199 -8.40 -15.63 -14.83
C ALA A 199 -9.89 -15.93 -14.56
N PRO A 200 -10.74 -16.13 -15.59
CA PRO A 200 -12.19 -16.27 -15.44
C PRO A 200 -12.62 -17.42 -14.53
N LYS A 201 -11.77 -18.45 -14.40
CA LYS A 201 -12.00 -19.64 -13.57
C LYS A 201 -11.46 -19.51 -12.15
N ALA A 202 -10.73 -18.45 -11.82
CA ALA A 202 -10.26 -18.20 -10.46
C ALA A 202 -11.44 -17.65 -9.64
N ILE A 203 -12.15 -18.57 -8.99
CA ILE A 203 -13.33 -18.28 -8.17
C ILE A 203 -13.01 -18.59 -6.71
N ILE A 204 -13.19 -17.61 -5.82
CA ILE A 204 -13.04 -17.74 -4.35
C ILE A 204 -14.36 -17.29 -3.74
N ASP A 205 -14.94 -18.11 -2.86
CA ASP A 205 -16.23 -17.84 -2.19
C ASP A 205 -17.34 -17.42 -3.18
N GLY A 206 -17.38 -18.06 -4.34
CA GLY A 206 -18.36 -17.79 -5.40
C GLY A 206 -18.12 -16.49 -6.19
N LYS A 207 -17.03 -15.77 -5.95
CA LYS A 207 -16.65 -14.53 -6.65
C LYS A 207 -15.41 -14.72 -7.51
N ASN A 208 -15.35 -14.07 -8.67
CA ASN A 208 -14.10 -14.02 -9.44
C ASN A 208 -13.01 -13.29 -8.63
N ILE A 209 -11.75 -13.70 -8.80
CA ILE A 209 -10.58 -13.15 -8.09
C ILE A 209 -10.50 -11.61 -8.16
N GLN A 210 -10.93 -11.01 -9.28
CA GLN A 210 -11.01 -9.56 -9.43
C GLN A 210 -11.95 -8.93 -8.41
N ASP A 211 -13.20 -9.39 -8.38
CA ASP A 211 -14.22 -8.87 -7.47
C ASP A 211 -13.86 -9.20 -6.03
N TYR A 212 -13.31 -10.40 -5.77
CA TYR A 212 -12.85 -10.80 -4.45
C TYR A 212 -11.80 -9.81 -3.90
N LEU A 213 -10.72 -9.55 -4.64
CA LEU A 213 -9.67 -8.63 -4.18
C LEU A 213 -10.16 -7.17 -4.11
N GLN A 214 -10.91 -6.71 -5.11
CA GLN A 214 -11.42 -5.32 -5.14
C GLN A 214 -12.43 -5.05 -4.02
N ASP A 215 -13.34 -5.99 -3.74
CA ASP A 215 -14.30 -5.89 -2.64
C ASP A 215 -13.57 -5.83 -1.31
N HIS A 216 -12.60 -6.71 -1.05
CA HIS A 216 -11.88 -6.69 0.23
C HIS A 216 -11.05 -5.41 0.41
N TYR A 217 -10.29 -5.00 -0.60
CA TYR A 217 -9.52 -3.75 -0.56
C TYR A 217 -10.41 -2.53 -0.31
N THR A 218 -11.51 -2.43 -1.06
CA THR A 218 -12.45 -1.30 -0.96
C THR A 218 -13.19 -1.33 0.38
N ASN A 219 -13.60 -2.51 0.86
CA ASN A 219 -14.28 -2.64 2.16
C ASN A 219 -13.33 -2.34 3.33
N ALA A 220 -12.05 -2.71 3.26
CA ALA A 220 -11.05 -2.34 4.25
C ALA A 220 -10.88 -0.80 4.33
N CYS A 221 -10.68 -0.13 3.18
CA CYS A 221 -10.59 1.33 3.13
C CYS A 221 -11.88 2.01 3.59
N LYS A 222 -13.04 1.49 3.15
CA LYS A 222 -14.36 1.95 3.57
C LYS A 222 -14.57 1.80 5.07
N HIS A 223 -14.08 0.73 5.67
CA HIS A 223 -14.19 0.49 7.10
C HIS A 223 -13.40 1.55 7.88
N LEU A 224 -12.14 1.82 7.51
CA LEU A 224 -11.37 2.92 8.08
C LEU A 224 -12.09 4.27 7.91
N ALA A 225 -12.60 4.57 6.72
CA ALA A 225 -13.34 5.81 6.44
C ALA A 225 -14.60 5.93 7.31
N LYS A 226 -15.36 4.85 7.48
CA LYS A 226 -16.52 4.78 8.36
C LYS A 226 -16.14 5.08 9.81
N ARG A 227 -15.03 4.51 10.30
CA ARG A 227 -14.56 4.75 11.68
C ARG A 227 -14.08 6.19 11.89
N ILE A 228 -13.46 6.80 10.88
CA ILE A 228 -13.10 8.22 10.89
C ILE A 228 -14.36 9.11 10.88
N HIS A 229 -15.39 8.75 10.12
CA HIS A 229 -16.68 9.44 10.13
C HIS A 229 -17.36 9.36 11.51
N GLU A 230 -17.44 8.17 12.08
CA GLU A 230 -18.05 7.90 13.39
C GLU A 230 -17.34 8.61 14.54
N ALA A 231 -16.05 8.95 14.38
CA ALA A 231 -15.32 9.80 15.33
C ALA A 231 -15.94 11.20 15.46
N GLY A 232 -16.64 11.68 14.42
CA GLY A 232 -17.48 12.89 14.43
C GLY A 232 -16.75 14.22 14.29
N ASP A 233 -15.43 14.23 14.41
CA ASP A 233 -14.63 15.45 14.49
C ASP A 233 -13.47 15.52 13.47
N LEU A 234 -13.37 14.56 12.55
CA LEU A 234 -12.23 14.42 11.63
C LEU A 234 -12.57 14.67 10.16
N GLU A 235 -13.62 14.02 9.66
CA GLU A 235 -14.01 14.08 8.24
C GLU A 235 -14.51 15.47 7.85
N GLY A 236 -13.99 16.00 6.75
CA GLY A 236 -14.33 17.34 6.27
C GLY A 236 -13.64 18.47 7.03
N ASP A 237 -12.82 18.15 8.04
CA ASP A 237 -12.00 19.09 8.78
C ASP A 237 -10.50 18.80 8.55
N VAL A 238 -9.88 17.96 9.40
CA VAL A 238 -8.48 17.57 9.23
C VAL A 238 -8.33 16.55 8.10
N VAL A 239 -9.26 15.61 7.94
CA VAL A 239 -9.28 14.68 6.81
C VAL A 239 -10.08 15.30 5.68
N ILE A 240 -9.37 15.72 4.62
CA ILE A 240 -9.93 16.49 3.51
C ILE A 240 -10.13 15.66 2.24
N GLY A 241 -9.62 14.43 2.19
CA GLY A 241 -9.76 13.58 1.02
C GLY A 241 -9.08 12.22 1.17
N TRP A 242 -9.31 11.38 0.16
CA TRP A 242 -8.80 10.03 0.04
C TRP A 242 -8.24 9.84 -1.36
N GLU A 243 -7.09 9.18 -1.44
CA GLU A 243 -6.60 8.62 -2.70
C GLU A 243 -7.23 7.24 -2.94
N SER A 244 -7.28 6.81 -4.20
CA SER A 244 -7.87 5.52 -4.55
C SER A 244 -6.91 4.35 -4.34
N MET A 245 -5.66 4.52 -4.74
CA MET A 245 -4.54 3.56 -4.60
C MET A 245 -3.25 4.27 -5.00
N ASN A 246 -2.17 4.08 -4.25
CA ASN A 246 -0.85 4.59 -4.65
C ASN A 246 -0.35 3.87 -5.92
N GLU A 247 0.08 4.64 -6.93
CA GLU A 247 0.83 4.17 -8.11
C GLU A 247 0.37 2.81 -8.69
N PRO A 248 -0.90 2.68 -9.13
CA PRO A 248 -1.41 1.41 -9.64
C PRO A 248 -0.61 0.93 -10.85
N ASN A 249 -0.25 -0.36 -10.86
CA ASN A 249 0.44 -0.99 -11.98
C ASN A 249 -0.54 -1.82 -12.82
N ARG A 250 -0.37 -1.81 -14.14
CA ARG A 250 -1.27 -2.51 -15.07
C ARG A 250 -1.04 -4.02 -15.14
N GLY A 251 -0.03 -4.57 -14.48
CA GLY A 251 0.31 -6.00 -14.55
C GLY A 251 0.59 -6.43 -16.00
N LEU A 252 -0.15 -7.41 -16.49
CA LEU A 252 -0.05 -7.95 -17.86
C LEU A 252 -1.01 -7.28 -18.85
N ILE A 253 -1.80 -6.30 -18.42
CA ILE A 253 -2.82 -5.68 -19.25
C ILE A 253 -2.16 -4.79 -20.31
N GLY A 254 -2.53 -4.99 -21.57
CA GLY A 254 -2.12 -4.14 -22.68
C GLY A 254 -0.69 -4.37 -23.19
N TRP A 255 -0.04 -5.50 -22.89
CA TRP A 255 1.22 -5.86 -23.53
C TRP A 255 1.00 -6.46 -24.93
N PRO A 256 1.54 -5.84 -26.01
CA PRO A 256 1.39 -6.37 -27.37
C PRO A 256 2.24 -7.62 -27.63
N ASP A 257 3.42 -7.71 -27.02
CA ASP A 257 4.35 -8.83 -27.17
C ASP A 257 5.06 -9.10 -25.83
N ILE A 258 4.67 -10.18 -25.17
CA ILE A 258 5.21 -10.58 -23.86
C ILE A 258 6.63 -11.19 -23.94
N SER A 259 7.11 -11.49 -25.15
CA SER A 259 8.44 -12.07 -25.39
C SER A 259 9.56 -11.02 -25.48
N ARG A 260 9.22 -9.72 -25.36
CA ARG A 260 10.16 -8.61 -25.48
C ARG A 260 10.08 -7.68 -24.28
N ILE A 261 11.22 -7.08 -23.94
CA ILE A 261 11.26 -5.98 -22.99
C ILE A 261 10.76 -4.74 -23.73
N PRO A 262 9.70 -4.08 -23.24
CA PRO A 262 9.13 -2.91 -23.88
C PRO A 262 10.05 -1.69 -23.74
N SER A 263 10.02 -0.77 -24.70
CA SER A 263 10.88 0.42 -24.68
C SER A 263 10.60 1.39 -23.52
N GLU A 264 9.41 1.32 -22.95
CA GLU A 264 9.00 2.10 -21.77
C GLU A 264 9.57 1.56 -20.44
N GLN A 265 10.02 0.30 -20.40
CA GLN A 265 10.69 -0.27 -19.22
C GLN A 265 12.15 0.22 -19.17
N LYS A 266 12.35 1.39 -18.57
CA LYS A 266 13.67 2.02 -18.41
C LYS A 266 14.51 1.39 -17.31
N LEU A 267 13.88 0.92 -16.23
CA LEU A 267 14.60 0.33 -15.10
C LEU A 267 14.85 -1.17 -15.34
N GLN A 268 16.11 -1.54 -15.53
CA GLN A 268 16.57 -2.92 -15.75
C GLN A 268 17.79 -3.21 -14.88
N LYS A 269 17.58 -3.26 -13.56
CA LYS A 269 18.66 -3.50 -12.58
C LYS A 269 18.65 -4.96 -12.12
N GLY A 270 19.81 -5.62 -12.16
CA GLY A 270 19.90 -7.06 -11.90
C GLY A 270 19.27 -7.86 -13.03
N THR A 271 18.68 -9.01 -12.71
CA THR A 271 17.88 -9.77 -13.69
C THR A 271 16.59 -8.98 -14.02
N SER A 272 16.29 -8.87 -15.32
CA SER A 272 15.11 -8.14 -15.83
C SER A 272 14.43 -8.99 -16.91
N PRO A 273 13.60 -9.97 -16.51
CA PRO A 273 12.98 -10.87 -17.47
C PRO A 273 11.92 -10.15 -18.30
N THR A 274 11.71 -10.62 -19.53
CA THR A 274 10.47 -10.36 -20.27
C THR A 274 9.27 -10.96 -19.51
N ALA A 275 8.05 -10.50 -19.79
CA ALA A 275 6.86 -11.10 -19.18
C ALA A 275 6.78 -12.62 -19.44
N TRP A 276 7.16 -13.07 -20.64
CA TRP A 276 7.21 -14.50 -20.96
C TRP A 276 8.27 -15.25 -20.15
N GLN A 277 9.48 -14.71 -20.00
CA GLN A 277 10.51 -15.31 -19.16
C GLN A 277 10.07 -15.37 -17.69
N ALA A 278 9.44 -14.31 -17.17
CA ALA A 278 8.92 -14.28 -15.80
C ALA A 278 7.85 -15.38 -15.58
N ILE A 279 6.97 -15.60 -16.56
CA ILE A 279 6.00 -16.70 -16.55
C ILE A 279 6.70 -18.07 -16.52
N LEU A 280 7.72 -18.28 -17.34
CA LEU A 280 8.46 -19.53 -17.39
C LEU A 280 9.19 -19.82 -16.07
N THR A 281 10.02 -18.89 -15.59
CA THR A 281 10.81 -19.08 -14.37
C THR A 281 9.91 -19.24 -13.14
N GLY A 282 8.88 -18.40 -13.05
CA GLY A 282 7.88 -18.46 -11.99
C GLY A 282 7.07 -19.76 -11.96
N SER A 283 6.97 -20.46 -13.09
CA SER A 283 6.35 -21.79 -13.21
C SER A 283 7.34 -22.95 -13.00
N GLY A 284 8.57 -22.67 -12.54
CA GLY A 284 9.62 -23.67 -12.32
C GLY A 284 10.28 -24.18 -13.61
N ARG A 285 10.19 -23.43 -14.72
CA ARG A 285 10.85 -23.74 -15.99
C ARG A 285 12.04 -22.80 -16.16
N SER A 286 13.25 -23.33 -15.98
CA SER A 286 14.52 -22.64 -16.22
C SER A 286 15.22 -23.11 -17.48
#